data_AF-A0A2R7PA30-F1
#
_entry.id   AF-A0A2R7PA30-F1
#
_cell.length_a   1.000
_cell.length_b   1.000
_cell.length_c   1.000
_cell.angle_alpha   90.00
_cell.angle_beta   90.00
_cell.angle_gamma   90.00
#
_symmetry.space_group_name_H-M   'P 1'
#
loop_
_entity.id
_entity.type
_entity.pdbx_description
1 polymer ?
#
loop_
_entity_poly.entity_id
_entity_poly.type
_entity_poly.pdbx_seq_one_letter_code
_entity_poly.pdbx_strand_id
1 'polypeptide(L)'
;MENLKPLESDPNYTLHLQTVEYDFFCDIEESDENGSVKMFDKSGKLLSDNHFGYSELYEILAERRNEIIFSSEDMKYNMAQMDLERDDNQKSL
;
A
#
# COMPACT_ATOMS: atom_id res chain seq x y z
N MET A 1 -2.55 -4.04 17.59
CA MET A 1 -1.65 -4.03 16.43
C MET A 1 -1.70 -5.41 15.82
N GLU A 2 -2.07 -5.50 14.55
CA GLU A 2 -2.01 -6.73 13.78
C GLU A 2 -0.53 -7.14 13.67
N ASN A 3 -0.21 -8.42 13.87
CA ASN A 3 1.16 -8.90 13.66
C ASN A 3 1.39 -9.07 12.16
N LEU A 4 1.74 -7.97 11.49
CA LEU A 4 2.03 -7.98 10.06
C LEU A 4 3.31 -8.76 9.78
N LYS A 5 3.36 -9.41 8.61
CA LYS A 5 4.52 -10.20 8.20
C LYS A 5 5.69 -9.26 7.85
N PRO A 6 6.82 -9.29 8.55
CA PRO A 6 7.98 -8.48 8.18
C PRO A 6 8.62 -9.01 6.89
N LEU A 7 9.26 -8.12 6.15
CA LEU A 7 10.16 -8.48 5.07
C LEU A 7 11.46 -9.02 5.68
N GLU A 8 11.85 -10.25 5.30
CA GLU A 8 13.00 -10.93 5.94
C GLU A 8 14.32 -10.17 5.76
N SER A 9 14.50 -9.49 4.63
CA SER A 9 15.70 -8.71 4.33
C SER A 9 15.70 -7.32 4.98
N ASP A 10 14.55 -6.83 5.41
CA ASP A 10 14.38 -5.47 5.95
C ASP A 10 13.18 -5.41 6.90
N PRO A 11 13.37 -5.73 8.20
CA PRO A 11 12.27 -5.93 9.14
C PRO A 11 11.43 -4.69 9.45
N ASN A 12 11.89 -3.49 9.07
CA ASN A 12 11.11 -2.27 9.21
C ASN A 12 9.92 -2.25 8.23
N TYR A 13 10.03 -2.98 7.12
CA TYR A 13 8.95 -3.10 6.15
C TYR A 13 8.08 -4.30 6.50
N THR A 14 6.77 -4.08 6.59
CA THR A 14 5.81 -5.17 6.82
C THR A 14 4.77 -5.26 5.72
N LEU A 15 4.20 -6.44 5.51
CA LEU A 15 3.23 -6.68 4.45
C LEU A 15 1.91 -5.97 4.76
N HIS A 16 1.60 -4.93 3.98
CA HIS A 16 0.41 -4.10 4.19
C HIS A 16 -0.66 -4.31 3.13
N LEU A 17 -0.29 -4.72 1.91
CA LEU A 17 -1.23 -4.99 0.82
C LEU A 17 -0.79 -6.18 -0.02
N GLN A 18 -1.74 -7.04 -0.40
CA GLN A 18 -1.54 -8.06 -1.42
C GLN A 18 -2.64 -7.98 -2.48
N THR A 19 -2.23 -8.03 -3.74
CA THR A 19 -3.13 -8.26 -4.88
C THR A 19 -2.90 -9.65 -5.46
N VAL A 20 -3.54 -9.99 -6.58
CA VAL A 20 -3.21 -11.20 -7.35
C VAL A 20 -1.79 -11.17 -7.90
N GLU A 21 -1.29 -9.98 -8.25
CA GLU A 21 0.00 -9.82 -8.96
C GLU A 21 1.13 -9.40 -8.04
N TYR A 22 0.83 -8.64 -6.98
CA TYR A 22 1.84 -7.92 -6.21
C TYR A 22 1.69 -8.12 -4.71
N ASP A 23 2.82 -7.97 -4.02
CA ASP A 23 2.93 -7.81 -2.57
C ASP A 23 3.59 -6.47 -2.27
N PHE A 24 2.96 -5.66 -1.41
CA PHE A 24 3.47 -4.36 -0.97
C PHE A 24 3.87 -4.42 0.49
N PHE A 25 5.16 -4.27 0.73
CA PHE A 25 5.71 -4.09 2.06
C PHE A 25 5.95 -2.61 2.30
N CYS A 26 5.45 -2.09 3.42
CA CYS A 26 5.55 -0.66 3.74
C CYS A 26 6.31 -0.47 5.05
N ASP A 27 7.15 0.56 5.09
CA ASP A 27 7.66 1.16 6.32
C ASP A 27 6.75 2.36 6.62
N ILE A 28 5.87 2.21 7.60
CA ILE A 28 4.88 3.25 7.96
C ILE A 28 5.48 4.38 8.79
N GLU A 29 6.68 4.19 9.34
CA GLU A 29 7.40 5.23 10.08
C GLU A 29 8.25 6.09 9.13
N GLU A 30 8.56 5.58 7.93
CA GLU A 30 9.23 6.33 6.88
C GLU A 30 8.29 7.39 6.27
N SER A 31 8.73 8.64 6.32
CA SER A 31 7.96 9.80 5.85
C SER A 31 8.25 10.15 4.39
N ASP A 32 9.32 9.60 3.80
CA ASP A 32 9.64 9.76 2.37
C ASP A 32 8.92 8.70 1.51
N GLU A 33 8.07 9.14 0.59
CA GLU A 33 7.40 8.29 -0.40
C GLU A 33 8.36 7.46 -1.27
N ASN A 34 9.60 7.92 -1.45
CA ASN A 34 10.62 7.15 -2.15
C ASN A 34 11.17 5.99 -1.33
N GLY A 35 11.03 6.03 -0.01
CA GLY A 35 11.52 5.00 0.89
C GLY A 35 10.41 4.12 1.44
N SER A 36 9.17 4.59 1.50
CA SER A 36 8.14 3.96 2.33
C SER A 36 7.55 2.66 1.77
N VAL A 37 7.78 2.32 0.50
CA VAL A 37 7.14 1.16 -0.16
C VAL A 37 8.13 0.31 -0.94
N LYS A 38 8.06 -1.01 -0.72
CA LYS A 38 8.71 -2.04 -1.54
C LYS A 38 7.66 -2.96 -2.15
N MET A 39 7.65 -3.00 -3.48
CA MET A 39 6.72 -3.76 -4.31
C MET A 39 7.42 -4.99 -4.88
N PHE A 40 6.82 -6.16 -4.68
CA PHE A 40 7.32 -7.43 -5.16
C PHE A 40 6.29 -8.11 -6.06
N ASP A 41 6.75 -8.93 -7.00
CA ASP A 41 5.88 -9.91 -7.65
C ASP A 41 5.64 -11.12 -6.74
N LYS A 42 4.70 -12.00 -7.15
CA LYS A 42 4.40 -13.24 -6.41
C LYS A 42 5.52 -14.27 -6.36
N SER A 43 6.60 -14.10 -7.15
CA SER A 43 7.80 -14.93 -7.04
C SER A 43 8.76 -14.43 -5.94
N GLY A 44 8.49 -13.26 -5.36
CA GLY A 44 9.35 -12.60 -4.39
C GLY A 44 10.44 -11.73 -5.01
N LYS A 45 10.35 -11.43 -6.31
CA LYS A 45 11.29 -10.52 -6.97
C LYS A 45 10.88 -9.07 -6.70
N LEU A 46 11.83 -8.25 -6.26
CA LEU A 46 11.63 -6.81 -6.10
C LEU A 46 11.39 -6.17 -7.48
N LEU A 47 10.26 -5.51 -7.63
CA LEU A 47 9.88 -4.77 -8.82
C LEU A 47 10.16 -3.26 -8.67
N SER A 48 9.92 -2.71 -7.47
CA SER A 48 10.14 -1.29 -7.19
C SER A 48 10.33 -1.03 -5.70
N ASP A 49 11.21 -0.08 -5.36
CA ASP A 49 11.53 0.40 -4.02
C ASP A 49 11.65 1.94 -3.99
N ASN A 50 10.81 2.60 -4.79
CA ASN A 50 10.80 4.06 -4.96
C ASN A 50 9.38 4.57 -5.24
N HIS A 51 9.24 5.86 -5.59
CA HIS A 51 7.94 6.50 -5.87
C HIS A 51 7.03 5.74 -6.87
N PHE A 52 7.58 4.94 -7.79
CA PHE A 52 6.74 4.12 -8.69
C PHE A 52 6.00 3.03 -7.93
N GLY A 53 6.62 2.42 -6.92
CA GLY A 53 5.96 1.42 -6.06
C GLY A 53 4.86 2.06 -5.21
N TYR A 54 5.14 3.27 -4.68
CA TYR A 54 4.14 4.06 -3.96
C TYR A 54 2.97 4.47 -4.86
N SER A 55 3.23 4.90 -6.09
CA SER A 55 2.20 5.31 -7.05
C SER A 55 1.27 4.15 -7.41
N GLU A 56 1.81 2.96 -7.66
CA GLU A 56 1.02 1.76 -7.94
C GLU A 56 0.17 1.36 -6.72
N LEU A 57 0.75 1.42 -5.51
CA LEU A 57 0.01 1.19 -4.27
C LEU A 57 -1.18 2.16 -4.17
N TYR A 58 -0.94 3.45 -4.37
CA TYR A 58 -1.97 4.48 -4.31
C TYR A 58 -3.07 4.25 -5.37
N GLU A 59 -2.70 3.93 -6.61
CA GLU A 59 -3.66 3.64 -7.67
C GLU A 59 -4.55 2.43 -7.33
N ILE A 60 -3.97 1.37 -6.73
CA ILE A 60 -4.74 0.21 -6.28
C ILE A 60 -5.75 0.59 -5.19
N LEU A 61 -5.30 1.37 -4.20
CA LEU A 61 -6.17 1.87 -3.13
C LEU A 61 -7.22 2.87 -3.63
N ALA A 62 -6.96 3.58 -4.71
CA ALA A 62 -7.85 4.60 -5.27
C ALA A 62 -8.92 4.01 -6.22
N GLU A 63 -8.50 3.13 -7.14
CA GLU A 63 -9.28 2.76 -8.32
C GLU A 63 -9.41 1.26 -8.53
N ARG A 64 -8.46 0.45 -8.02
CA ARG A 64 -8.38 -1.00 -8.32
C ARG A 64 -8.56 -1.89 -7.09
N ARG A 65 -9.38 -1.44 -6.12
CA ARG A 65 -9.60 -2.15 -4.84
C ARG A 65 -10.12 -3.58 -5.00
N ASN A 66 -10.80 -3.87 -6.10
CA ASN A 66 -11.29 -5.22 -6.43
C ASN A 66 -10.15 -6.23 -6.67
N GLU A 67 -8.92 -5.79 -6.83
CA GLU A 67 -7.73 -6.65 -6.97
C GLU A 67 -7.10 -7.02 -5.62
N ILE A 68 -7.52 -6.38 -4.53
CA ILE A 68 -6.96 -6.56 -3.19
C ILE A 68 -7.44 -7.89 -2.60
N ILE A 69 -6.49 -8.77 -2.29
CA ILE A 69 -6.72 -10.04 -1.58
C ILE A 69 -6.58 -9.83 -0.07
N PHE A 70 -5.62 -8.99 0.33
CA PHE A 70 -5.34 -8.66 1.73
C PHE A 70 -4.98 -7.18 1.85
N SER A 71 -5.46 -6.54 2.90
CA SER A 71 -5.06 -5.20 3.34
C SER A 71 -4.97 -5.16 4.86
N SER A 72 -3.94 -4.50 5.38
CA SER A 72 -3.85 -4.20 6.82
C SER A 72 -4.91 -3.20 7.26
N GLU A 73 -5.12 -3.06 8.57
CA GLU A 73 -6.00 -2.02 9.11
C GLU A 73 -5.58 -0.60 8.71
N ASP A 74 -4.28 -0.29 8.65
CA ASP A 74 -3.79 1.02 8.18
C ASP A 74 -4.18 1.28 6.73
N MET A 75 -4.09 0.27 5.85
CA MET A 75 -4.49 0.41 4.45
C MET A 75 -6.00 0.59 4.31
N LYS A 76 -6.80 -0.10 5.14
CA LYS A 76 -8.25 0.10 5.20
C LYS A 76 -8.61 1.50 5.68
N TYR A 77 -7.89 2.00 6.69
CA TYR A 77 -8.06 3.37 7.17
C TYR A 77 -7.77 4.38 6.07
N ASN A 78 -6.66 4.23 5.35
CA ASN A 78 -6.29 5.10 4.23
C ASN A 78 -7.36 5.08 3.12
N MET A 79 -7.85 3.90 2.73
CA MET A 79 -8.95 3.79 1.76
C MET A 79 -10.20 4.57 2.21
N ALA A 80 -10.57 4.47 3.50
CA ALA A 80 -11.71 5.20 4.03
C ALA A 80 -11.48 6.72 4.04
N GLN A 81 -10.26 7.20 4.33
CA GLN A 81 -9.94 8.63 4.24
C GLN A 81 -10.06 9.13 2.79
N MET A 82 -9.55 8.37 1.82
CA MET A 82 -9.66 8.72 0.40
C MET A 82 -11.11 8.82 -0.07
N ASP A 83 -11.99 7.98 0.45
CA ASP A 83 -13.44 8.04 0.13
C ASP A 83 -14.08 9.32 0.68
N LEU A 84 -13.75 9.69 1.91
CA LEU A 84 -14.24 10.93 2.53
C LEU A 84 -13.79 12.18 1.76
N GLU A 85 -12.52 12.24 1.36
CA GLU A 85 -11.98 13.34 0.56
C GLU A 85 -12.65 13.46 -0.81
N ARG A 86 -12.97 12.33 -1.45
CA ARG A 86 -13.71 12.32 -2.73
C ARG A 86 -15.11 12.88 -2.58
N ASP A 87 -15.83 12.46 -1.55
CA ASP A 87 -17.20 12.92 -1.30
C ASP A 87 -17.26 14.42 -0.98
N ASP A 88 -16.29 14.95 -0.24
CA ASP A 88 -16.23 16.38 0.09
C ASP A 88 -15.88 17.24 -1.14
N ASN A 89 -15.01 16.74 -2.02
CA ASN A 89 -14.71 17.40 -3.29
C ASN A 89 -15.90 17.43 -4.24
N GLN A 90 -16.78 16.41 -4.22
CA GLN A 90 -17.99 16.39 -5.03
C GLN A 90 -19.10 17.30 -4.49
N LYS A 91 -19.17 17.53 -3.17
CA LYS A 91 -20.15 18.45 -2.55
C LYS A 91 -19.80 19.93 -2.70
N SER A 92 -18.55 20.23 -3.05
CA SER A 92 -18.03 21.60 -3.19
C SER A 92 -18.17 22.17 -4.61
N LEU A 93 -18.78 21.42 -5.53
CA LEU A 93 -19.09 21.78 -6.93
C LEU A 93 -20.60 21.96 -7.12
#